data_AF-A8ZN58-F1
#
_entry.id   AF-A8ZN58-F1
#
_cell.length_a   1.000
_cell.length_b   1.000
_cell.length_c   1.000
_cell.angle_alpha   90.00
_cell.angle_beta   90.00
_cell.angle_gamma   90.00
#
_symmetry.space_group_name_H-M   'P 1'
#
loop_
_entity.id
_entity.type
_entity.pdbx_description
1 polymer ?
#
loop_
_entity_poly.entity_id
_entity_poly.type
_entity_poly.pdbx_seq_one_letter_code
_entity_poly.pdbx_strand_id
1 'polypeptide(L)'
;MWRQYLRRFALEHWYRFVRQRLHWTVPQPSTIEQMEAWSDLMPLLTWQLWLARSLVEDTPLPWQKKVDSLSPGRVADSITALLARIGSPAPDPKPRGKSPGWTTGRKRTPRPRYPTVRERASKPPKTEKVAAYASDLSLVISRSCERSARVIISAEASF
;
A
#
# COMPACT_ATOMS: atom_id res chain seq x y z
N MET A 1 -32.04 -6.66 -4.43
CA MET A 1 -30.98 -7.01 -5.40
C MET A 1 -30.19 -5.78 -5.87
N TRP A 2 -30.83 -4.75 -6.46
CA TRP A 2 -30.11 -3.57 -7.01
C TRP A 2 -29.30 -2.73 -5.99
N ARG A 3 -29.76 -2.62 -4.73
CA ARG A 3 -29.03 -1.88 -3.68
C ARG A 3 -27.65 -2.48 -3.35
N GLN A 4 -27.49 -3.79 -3.45
CA GLN A 4 -26.19 -4.45 -3.22
C GLN A 4 -25.22 -4.16 -4.37
N TYR A 5 -25.73 -3.98 -5.60
CA TYR A 5 -24.91 -3.62 -6.76
C TYR A 5 -24.26 -2.25 -6.61
N LEU A 6 -24.93 -1.29 -5.96
CA LEU A 6 -24.38 0.04 -5.69
C LEU A 6 -23.15 0.02 -4.77
N ARG A 7 -23.00 -1.00 -3.91
CA ARG A 7 -21.82 -1.15 -3.03
C ARG A 7 -20.53 -1.41 -3.80
N ARG A 8 -20.61 -2.03 -4.99
CA ARG A 8 -19.43 -2.27 -5.85
C ARG A 8 -18.71 -0.98 -6.23
N PHE A 9 -19.47 0.09 -6.48
CA PHE A 9 -18.87 1.39 -6.81
C PHE A 9 -18.04 1.94 -5.66
N ALA A 10 -18.43 1.71 -4.40
CA ALA A 10 -17.64 2.16 -3.26
C ALA A 10 -16.22 1.57 -3.27
N LEU A 11 -16.08 0.30 -3.65
CA LEU A 11 -14.77 -0.36 -3.78
C LEU A 11 -13.91 0.25 -4.88
N GLU A 12 -14.49 0.56 -6.05
CA GLU A 12 -13.75 1.19 -7.16
C GLU A 12 -13.25 2.59 -6.78
N HIS A 13 -14.08 3.38 -6.09
CA HIS A 13 -13.69 4.70 -5.60
C HIS A 13 -12.61 4.62 -4.52
N TRP A 14 -12.71 3.64 -3.62
CA TRP A 14 -11.68 3.38 -2.62
C TRP A 14 -10.35 2.97 -3.27
N TYR A 15 -10.36 2.06 -4.26
CA TYR A 15 -9.16 1.66 -4.98
C TYR A 15 -8.47 2.84 -5.68
N ARG A 16 -9.27 3.72 -6.31
CA ARG A 16 -8.77 4.96 -6.91
C ARG A 16 -8.15 5.88 -5.85
N PHE A 17 -8.81 6.04 -4.71
CA PHE A 17 -8.32 6.86 -3.59
C PHE A 17 -6.98 6.33 -3.06
N VAL A 18 -6.86 5.02 -2.82
CA VAL A 18 -5.66 4.39 -2.27
C VAL A 18 -4.46 4.54 -3.22
N ARG A 19 -4.66 4.37 -4.53
CA ARG A 19 -3.59 4.54 -5.53
C ARG A 19 -3.14 5.99 -5.67
N GLN A 20 -4.10 6.92 -5.67
CA GLN A 20 -3.80 8.33 -5.97
C GLN A 20 -3.32 9.12 -4.75
N ARG A 21 -3.93 8.91 -3.58
CA ARG A 21 -3.71 9.72 -2.37
C ARG A 21 -2.88 9.01 -1.30
N LEU A 22 -3.12 7.72 -1.05
CA LEU A 22 -2.35 6.94 -0.07
C LEU A 22 -1.05 6.36 -0.63
N HIS A 23 -0.71 6.73 -1.88
CA HIS A 23 0.56 6.38 -2.52
C HIS A 23 0.85 4.87 -2.54
N TRP A 24 -0.17 4.03 -2.61
CA TRP A 24 0.01 2.58 -2.55
C TRP A 24 0.99 2.02 -3.60
N THR A 25 1.07 2.64 -4.78
CA THR A 25 1.99 2.22 -5.87
C THR A 25 3.34 2.93 -5.89
N VAL A 26 3.58 3.87 -4.98
CA VAL A 26 4.85 4.62 -4.91
C VAL A 26 6.01 3.79 -4.35
N PRO A 27 5.86 3.00 -3.26
CA PRO A 27 6.98 2.23 -2.76
C PRO A 27 7.36 1.14 -3.75
N GLN A 28 8.66 0.89 -3.85
CA GLN A 28 9.24 -0.18 -4.66
C GLN A 28 9.80 -1.27 -3.73
N PRO A 29 8.92 -2.04 -3.05
CA PRO A 29 9.36 -3.12 -2.17
C PRO A 29 10.10 -4.19 -2.97
N SER A 30 11.09 -4.79 -2.33
CA SER A 30 11.99 -5.74 -2.99
C SER A 30 11.57 -7.19 -2.83
N THR A 31 10.75 -7.47 -1.82
CA THR A 31 10.25 -8.80 -1.45
C THR A 31 8.73 -8.82 -1.47
N ILE A 32 8.14 -9.97 -1.78
CA ILE A 32 6.68 -10.17 -1.80
C ILE A 32 6.08 -9.89 -0.41
N GLU A 33 6.68 -10.41 0.65
CA GLU A 33 6.23 -10.18 2.04
C GLU A 33 6.15 -8.69 2.40
N GLN A 34 7.08 -7.87 1.90
CA GLN A 34 7.07 -6.41 2.10
C GLN A 34 5.90 -5.75 1.37
N MET A 35 5.59 -6.23 0.16
CA MET A 35 4.45 -5.74 -0.63
C MET A 35 3.12 -6.14 0.02
N GLU A 36 3.03 -7.36 0.57
CA GLU A 36 1.85 -7.82 1.31
C GLU A 36 1.65 -6.99 2.57
N ALA A 37 2.68 -6.83 3.40
CA ALA A 37 2.62 -6.00 4.61
C ALA A 37 2.23 -4.54 4.29
N TRP A 38 2.73 -3.98 3.19
CA TRP A 38 2.34 -2.65 2.74
C TRP A 38 0.87 -2.56 2.31
N SER A 39 0.36 -3.61 1.64
CA SER A 39 -1.03 -3.67 1.22
C SER A 39 -1.98 -3.84 2.39
N ASP A 40 -1.58 -4.59 3.42
CA ASP A 40 -2.34 -4.76 4.66
C ASP A 40 -2.45 -3.46 5.48
N LEU A 41 -1.51 -2.51 5.29
CA LEU A 41 -1.59 -1.18 5.92
C LEU A 41 -2.63 -0.26 5.27
N MET A 42 -2.98 -0.43 3.98
CA MET A 42 -3.88 0.50 3.28
C MET A 42 -5.29 0.56 3.89
N PRO A 43 -5.94 -0.57 4.25
CA PRO A 43 -7.20 -0.53 4.98
C PRO A 43 -7.07 0.17 6.34
N LEU A 44 -6.01 -0.10 7.10
CA LEU A 44 -5.78 0.52 8.42
C LEU A 44 -5.64 2.04 8.31
N LEU A 45 -4.89 2.54 7.33
CA LEU A 45 -4.80 3.98 7.07
C LEU A 45 -6.15 4.58 6.67
N THR A 46 -6.95 3.86 5.89
CA THR A 46 -8.31 4.30 5.52
C THR A 46 -9.19 4.45 6.76
N TRP A 47 -9.12 3.49 7.69
CA TRP A 47 -9.84 3.57 8.97
C TRP A 47 -9.38 4.76 9.82
N GLN A 48 -8.08 5.01 9.90
CA GLN A 48 -7.54 6.17 10.61
C GLN A 48 -8.07 7.49 10.04
N LEU A 49 -8.12 7.63 8.71
CA LEU A 49 -8.71 8.81 8.06
C LEU A 49 -10.20 8.94 8.35
N TRP A 50 -10.94 7.83 8.39
CA TRP A 50 -12.36 7.85 8.69
C TRP A 50 -12.64 8.29 10.12
N LEU A 51 -11.87 7.79 11.09
CA LEU A 51 -11.97 8.19 12.50
C LEU A 51 -11.51 9.63 12.72
N ALA A 52 -10.47 10.08 12.01
CA ALA A 52 -9.96 11.45 12.10
C ALA A 52 -10.96 12.49 11.58
N ARG A 53 -11.95 12.09 10.77
CA ARG A 53 -12.92 12.99 10.15
C ARG A 53 -13.67 13.89 11.15
N SER A 54 -13.97 13.40 12.35
CA SER A 54 -14.67 14.18 13.38
C SER A 54 -13.74 15.10 14.18
N LEU A 55 -12.43 14.91 14.08
CA LEU A 55 -11.42 15.61 14.87
C LEU A 55 -10.65 16.66 14.07
N VAL A 56 -10.62 16.52 12.74
CA VAL A 56 -9.82 17.36 11.85
C VAL A 56 -10.61 18.58 11.39
N GLU A 57 -9.99 19.75 11.48
CA GLU A 57 -10.47 20.99 10.87
C GLU A 57 -10.01 21.07 9.40
N ASP A 58 -10.90 21.51 8.49
CA ASP A 58 -10.57 21.60 7.07
C ASP A 58 -9.62 22.78 6.79
N THR A 59 -8.57 22.52 6.01
CA THR A 59 -7.60 23.53 5.55
C THR A 59 -7.62 23.61 4.03
N PRO A 60 -8.68 24.18 3.43
CA PRO A 60 -8.82 24.23 1.98
C PRO A 60 -7.80 25.20 1.35
N LEU A 61 -7.38 24.88 0.14
CA LEU A 61 -6.62 25.79 -0.72
C LEU A 61 -7.47 27.02 -1.07
N PRO A 62 -6.88 28.18 -1.43
CA PRO A 62 -7.62 29.43 -1.57
C PRO A 62 -8.72 29.41 -2.64
N TRP A 63 -8.62 28.53 -3.64
CA TRP A 63 -9.65 28.34 -4.68
C TRP A 63 -10.64 27.22 -4.37
N GLN A 64 -10.45 26.48 -3.28
CA GLN A 64 -11.30 25.35 -2.92
C GLN A 64 -12.48 25.81 -2.06
N LYS A 65 -13.69 25.36 -2.41
CA LYS A 65 -14.87 25.58 -1.59
C LYS A 65 -14.76 24.83 -0.26
N LYS A 66 -15.22 25.48 0.81
CA LYS A 66 -15.43 24.86 2.13
C LYS A 66 -16.57 23.85 2.04
N VAL A 67 -16.45 22.74 2.75
CA VAL A 67 -17.43 21.65 2.74
C VAL A 67 -17.72 21.22 4.18
N ASP A 68 -18.99 21.09 4.54
CA ASP A 68 -19.39 20.68 5.89
C ASP A 68 -19.09 19.20 6.16
N SER A 69 -19.28 18.36 5.14
CA SER A 69 -19.03 16.92 5.19
C SER A 69 -17.70 16.58 4.50
N LEU A 70 -16.63 16.47 5.27
CA LEU A 70 -15.29 16.16 4.74
C LEU A 70 -15.25 14.78 4.07
N SER A 71 -14.71 14.74 2.85
CA SER A 71 -14.37 13.49 2.17
C SER A 71 -13.06 12.92 2.72
N PRO A 72 -12.81 11.60 2.59
CA PRO A 72 -11.55 11.00 3.04
C PRO A 72 -10.30 11.68 2.46
N GLY A 73 -10.40 12.18 1.22
CA GLY A 73 -9.32 12.97 0.61
C GLY A 73 -9.11 14.32 1.28
N ARG A 74 -10.18 15.03 1.64
CA ARG A 74 -10.08 16.29 2.39
C ARG A 74 -9.46 16.08 3.76
N VAL A 75 -9.88 15.03 4.47
CA VAL A 75 -9.30 14.68 5.78
C VAL A 75 -7.81 14.37 5.62
N ALA A 76 -7.41 13.63 4.58
CA ALA A 76 -5.99 13.34 4.33
C ALA A 76 -5.15 14.60 4.08
N ASP A 77 -5.72 15.65 3.46
CA ASP A 77 -5.02 16.91 3.22
C ASP A 77 -4.77 17.70 4.53
N SER A 78 -5.65 17.58 5.52
CA SER A 78 -5.58 18.32 6.80
C SER A 78 -5.12 17.49 8.01
N ILE A 79 -4.98 16.16 7.88
CA ILE A 79 -4.62 15.28 9.01
C ILE A 79 -3.23 15.57 9.58
N THR A 80 -2.32 16.16 8.80
CA THR A 80 -0.97 16.50 9.26
C THR A 80 -0.99 17.43 10.47
N ALA A 81 -1.92 18.38 10.52
CA ALA A 81 -2.07 19.28 11.67
C ALA A 81 -2.54 18.52 12.92
N LEU A 82 -3.44 17.54 12.76
CA LEU A 82 -3.87 16.69 13.86
C LEU A 82 -2.72 15.80 14.37
N LEU A 83 -1.95 15.20 13.46
CA LEU A 83 -0.80 14.37 13.82
C LEU A 83 0.27 15.17 14.57
N ALA A 84 0.51 16.42 14.17
CA ALA A 84 1.43 17.30 14.89
C ALA A 84 0.96 17.62 16.33
N ARG A 85 -0.36 17.74 16.54
CA ARG A 85 -0.96 17.96 17.87
C ARG A 85 -0.90 16.72 18.77
N ILE A 86 -1.12 15.53 18.20
CA ILE A 86 -1.02 14.26 18.94
C ILE A 86 0.45 13.96 19.28
N GLY A 87 1.37 14.31 18.38
CA GLY A 87 2.77 13.94 18.47
C GLY A 87 3.02 12.49 18.02
N SER A 88 4.29 12.08 18.10
CA SER A 88 4.69 10.69 17.81
C SER A 88 4.89 9.94 19.13
N PRO A 89 4.25 8.78 19.34
CA PRO A 89 4.56 7.92 20.48
C PRO A 89 5.90 7.20 20.31
N ALA A 90 6.53 7.30 19.14
CA ALA A 90 7.81 6.64 18.87
C ALA A 90 8.94 7.29 19.69
N PRO A 91 9.88 6.50 20.22
CA PRO A 91 11.05 7.03 20.90
C PRO A 91 11.91 7.84 19.93
N ASP A 92 12.73 8.73 20.48
CA ASP A 92 13.65 9.53 19.70
C ASP A 92 14.53 8.66 18.78
N PRO A 93 14.76 9.12 17.53
CA PRO A 93 15.58 8.36 16.60
C PRO A 93 16.98 8.20 17.18
N LYS A 94 17.49 6.97 17.17
CA LYS A 94 18.87 6.70 17.57
C LYS A 94 19.82 7.56 16.72
N PRO A 95 20.78 8.29 17.33
CA PRO A 95 21.74 9.09 16.60
C PRO A 95 22.52 8.15 15.67
N ARG A 96 22.27 8.29 14.37
CA ARG A 96 22.99 7.55 13.35
C ARG A 96 24.37 8.18 13.25
N GLY A 97 25.31 7.74 14.08
CA GLY A 97 26.71 8.13 13.97
C GLY A 97 27.28 7.82 12.59
N LYS A 98 28.54 8.21 12.33
CA LYS A 98 29.23 7.79 11.11
C LYS A 98 29.33 6.26 11.13
N SER A 99 28.80 5.61 10.10
CA SER A 99 29.01 4.17 9.97
C SER A 99 30.51 3.91 9.78
N PRO A 100 31.06 2.79 10.27
CA PRO A 100 32.47 2.43 10.10
C PRO A 100 32.92 2.26 8.63
N GLY A 101 32.05 2.53 7.66
CA GLY A 101 32.28 2.23 6.26
C GLY A 101 32.26 0.73 5.97
N TRP A 102 32.58 0.40 4.74
CA TRP A 102 32.74 -0.99 4.30
C TRP A 102 34.17 -1.43 4.55
N THR A 103 34.38 -2.62 5.10
CA THR A 103 35.74 -3.10 5.36
C THR A 103 36.51 -3.31 4.05
N THR A 104 37.71 -2.73 3.98
CA THR A 104 38.63 -2.88 2.84
C THR A 104 38.90 -4.36 2.59
N GLY A 105 38.79 -4.80 1.33
CA GLY A 105 39.03 -6.19 0.91
C GLY A 105 37.80 -7.11 0.92
N ARG A 106 36.67 -6.71 1.52
CA ARG A 106 35.43 -7.51 1.47
C ARG A 106 34.69 -7.25 0.16
N LYS A 107 34.37 -8.30 -0.61
CA LYS A 107 33.55 -8.15 -1.83
C LYS A 107 32.07 -7.95 -1.47
N ARG A 108 31.38 -7.03 -2.15
CA ARG A 108 29.93 -6.87 -2.02
C ARG A 108 29.22 -7.99 -2.78
N THR A 109 28.20 -8.60 -2.17
CA THR A 109 27.29 -9.49 -2.88
C THR A 109 26.30 -8.64 -3.70
N PRO A 110 26.28 -8.77 -5.03
CA PRO A 110 25.30 -8.06 -5.84
C PRO A 110 23.89 -8.60 -5.56
N ARG A 111 22.88 -7.74 -5.66
CA ARG A 111 21.48 -8.15 -5.54
C ARG A 111 21.16 -9.23 -6.60
N PRO A 112 20.47 -10.33 -6.24
CA PRO A 112 20.05 -11.33 -7.22
C PRO A 112 19.19 -10.69 -8.30
N ARG A 113 19.56 -10.90 -9.56
CA ARG A 113 18.79 -10.43 -10.72
C ARG A 113 17.92 -11.59 -11.20
N TYR A 114 16.61 -11.42 -11.11
CA TYR A 114 15.66 -12.37 -11.69
C TYR A 114 15.54 -12.12 -13.20
N PRO A 115 15.39 -13.18 -14.02
CA PRO A 115 15.24 -13.02 -15.46
C PRO A 115 13.96 -12.26 -15.80
N THR A 116 14.01 -11.38 -16.79
CA THR A 116 12.82 -10.68 -17.30
C THR A 116 11.87 -11.69 -17.92
N VAL A 117 10.68 -11.85 -17.34
CA VAL A 117 9.60 -12.66 -17.92
C VAL A 117 9.16 -11.99 -19.22
N ARG A 118 9.45 -12.62 -20.37
CA ARG A 118 8.96 -12.19 -21.68
C ARG A 118 7.66 -12.92 -21.99
N GLU A 119 6.60 -12.17 -22.28
CA GLU A 119 5.26 -12.71 -22.56
C GLU A 119 5.21 -13.55 -23.86
N ARG A 120 6.16 -13.34 -24.79
CA ARG A 120 6.34 -14.23 -25.94
C ARG A 120 7.33 -15.33 -25.59
N ALA A 121 6.88 -16.58 -25.74
CA ALA A 121 7.71 -17.76 -25.62
C ALA A 121 8.86 -17.69 -26.63
N SER A 122 10.07 -17.34 -26.17
CA SER A 122 11.28 -17.67 -26.91
C SER A 122 11.44 -19.18 -26.92
N LYS A 123 11.71 -19.76 -28.09
CA LYS A 123 11.90 -21.20 -28.32
C LYS A 123 12.78 -21.77 -27.19
N PRO A 124 12.30 -22.76 -26.41
CA PRO A 124 13.04 -23.23 -25.25
C PRO A 124 14.36 -23.86 -25.72
N PRO A 125 15.51 -23.50 -25.13
CA PRO A 125 16.73 -24.26 -25.32
C PRO A 125 16.50 -25.67 -24.77
N LYS A 126 16.89 -26.71 -25.54
CA LYS A 126 16.81 -28.10 -25.11
C LYS A 126 17.62 -28.26 -23.82
N THR A 127 16.93 -28.46 -22.70
CA THR A 127 17.56 -28.82 -21.44
C THR A 127 16.72 -29.90 -20.77
N GLU A 128 17.42 -30.93 -20.31
CA GLU A 128 16.90 -32.13 -19.68
C GLU A 128 16.13 -31.80 -18.40
N LYS A 129 15.16 -32.68 -18.09
CA LYS A 129 14.18 -32.52 -17.02
C LYS A 129 14.86 -32.40 -15.65
N VAL A 130 14.75 -31.23 -15.03
CA VAL A 130 14.83 -31.10 -13.57
C VAL A 130 13.55 -30.42 -13.08
N ALA A 131 12.94 -31.05 -12.08
CA ALA A 131 11.62 -30.76 -11.59
C ALA A 131 11.55 -29.50 -10.71
N ALA A 132 10.43 -28.79 -10.88
CA ALA A 132 9.66 -28.06 -9.88
C ALA A 132 10.00 -26.61 -9.51
N TYR A 133 8.88 -25.90 -9.24
CA TYR A 133 8.65 -24.59 -8.62
C TYR A 133 8.89 -23.31 -9.45
N ALA A 134 7.82 -22.84 -10.10
CA ALA A 134 7.45 -21.41 -10.12
C ALA A 134 6.10 -21.19 -10.82
N SER A 135 5.02 -21.12 -10.05
CA SER A 135 3.71 -20.64 -10.51
C SER A 135 3.16 -19.67 -9.46
N ASP A 136 3.73 -18.47 -9.35
CA ASP A 136 3.39 -17.61 -8.20
C ASP A 136 3.50 -16.10 -8.42
N LEU A 137 3.31 -15.60 -9.66
CA LEU A 137 3.24 -14.14 -9.90
C LEU A 137 1.84 -13.63 -10.27
N SER A 138 1.01 -14.42 -10.95
CA SER A 138 -0.38 -14.04 -11.25
C SER A 138 -1.34 -14.29 -10.09
N LEU A 139 -0.94 -15.12 -9.12
CA LEU A 139 -1.72 -15.47 -7.94
C LEU A 139 -1.65 -14.40 -6.84
N VAL A 140 -0.55 -13.63 -6.74
CA VAL A 140 -0.34 -12.64 -5.69
C VAL A 140 -1.19 -11.38 -5.91
N ILE A 141 -1.33 -10.90 -7.15
CA ILE A 141 -2.18 -9.75 -7.47
C ILE A 141 -3.66 -10.09 -7.24
N SER A 142 -4.08 -11.30 -7.61
CA SER A 142 -5.46 -11.78 -7.41
C SER A 142 -5.78 -12.08 -5.93
N ARG A 143 -4.87 -12.75 -5.20
CA ARG A 143 -5.08 -13.06 -3.77
C ARG A 143 -5.00 -11.84 -2.86
N SER A 144 -4.13 -10.86 -3.15
CA SER A 144 -4.10 -9.60 -2.39
C SER A 144 -5.40 -8.81 -2.57
N CYS A 145 -5.97 -8.80 -3.78
CA CYS A 145 -7.29 -8.21 -4.06
C CYS A 145 -8.42 -8.95 -3.32
N GLU A 146 -8.41 -10.29 -3.29
CA GLU A 146 -9.41 -11.11 -2.59
C GLU A 146 -9.32 -11.03 -1.06
N ARG A 147 -8.10 -10.96 -0.49
CA ARG A 147 -7.90 -10.87 0.96
C ARG A 147 -8.29 -9.50 1.49
N SER A 148 -7.99 -8.43 0.74
CA SER A 148 -8.43 -7.07 1.04
C SER A 148 -9.96 -6.93 0.91
N ALA A 149 -10.57 -7.53 -0.13
CA ALA A 149 -12.02 -7.60 -0.25
C ALA A 149 -12.68 -8.38 0.90
N ARG A 150 -12.08 -9.47 1.39
CA ARG A 150 -12.63 -10.25 2.53
C ARG A 150 -12.59 -9.48 3.86
N VAL A 151 -11.55 -8.71 4.12
CA VAL A 151 -11.45 -7.85 5.32
C VAL A 151 -12.46 -6.71 5.25
N ILE A 152 -12.67 -6.11 4.07
CA ILE A 152 -13.67 -5.05 3.87
C ILE A 152 -15.10 -5.59 3.92
N ILE A 153 -15.37 -6.78 3.34
CA ILE A 153 -16.70 -7.43 3.38
C ILE A 153 -17.04 -7.94 4.79
N SER A 154 -16.07 -8.39 5.59
CA SER A 154 -16.31 -8.69 7.02
C SER A 154 -16.55 -7.44 7.86
N ALA A 155 -15.97 -6.29 7.51
CA ALA A 155 -16.26 -5.03 8.18
C ALA A 155 -17.64 -4.45 7.81
N GLU A 156 -18.19 -4.79 6.64
CA GLU A 156 -19.60 -4.50 6.28
C GLU A 156 -20.62 -5.33 7.06
N ALA A 157 -20.22 -6.38 7.79
CA ALA A 157 -21.12 -7.17 8.64
C ALA A 157 -21.37 -6.53 10.02
N SER A 158 -20.73 -5.40 10.31
CA SER A 158 -20.94 -4.61 11.54
C SER A 158 -21.41 -3.17 11.26
N PHE A 159 -21.82 -2.89 10.01
CA PHE A 159 -22.45 -1.63 9.58
C PHE A 159 -23.96 -1.80 9.40
#